data_AF-A0A9E6DUY3-F1
#
_entry.id   AF-A0A9E6DUY3-F1
#
_cell.length_a   1.000
_cell.length_b   1.000
_cell.length_c   1.000
_cell.angle_alpha   90.00
_cell.angle_beta   90.00
_cell.angle_gamma   90.00
#
_symmetry.space_group_name_H-M   'P 1'
#
loop_
_entity.id
_entity.type
_entity.pdbx_description
1 polymer ?
#
loop_
_entity_poly.entity_id
_entity_poly.type
_entity_poly.pdbx_seq_one_letter_code
_entity_poly.pdbx_strand_id
1 'polypeptide(L)'
;QNLNRDFIAHDKPTNVLSFPNESDEFDDLFENDKALPYLGDIAMAYETLKSEAEVQNKPIKHHFIHLLIHSILHLLGYDHIKEDEAEEMEDLEINMLAMIDIKNPYL
;
A
#
# COMPACT_ATOMS: atom_id res chain seq x y z
N GLN A 1 14.42 7.50 -7.84
CA GLN A 1 15.51 7.80 -6.90
C GLN A 1 15.39 9.17 -6.21
N ASN A 2 14.82 10.23 -6.83
CA ASN A 2 14.67 11.52 -6.13
C ASN A 2 13.58 11.52 -5.03
N LEU A 3 12.42 10.87 -5.22
CA LEU A 3 11.30 10.93 -4.26
C LEU A 3 11.61 10.41 -2.84
N ASN A 4 12.30 9.27 -2.69
CA ASN A 4 12.53 8.72 -1.35
C ASN A 4 13.47 9.61 -0.50
N ARG A 5 14.48 10.19 -1.16
CA ARG A 5 15.38 11.17 -0.54
C ARG A 5 14.62 12.46 -0.20
N ASP A 6 13.79 12.92 -1.12
CA ASP A 6 13.14 14.23 -1.01
C ASP A 6 11.93 14.22 -0.05
N PHE A 7 11.34 13.05 0.27
CA PHE A 7 10.14 12.94 1.13
C PHE A 7 10.30 12.08 2.40
N ILE A 8 11.18 11.07 2.44
CA ILE A 8 11.31 10.17 3.60
C ILE A 8 12.69 10.27 4.29
N ALA A 9 13.62 11.07 3.76
CA ALA A 9 14.98 11.25 4.31
C ALA A 9 15.76 9.93 4.56
N HIS A 10 15.31 8.81 3.96
CA HIS A 10 15.96 7.51 4.01
C HIS A 10 16.51 7.18 2.62
N ASP A 11 17.84 7.06 2.54
CA ASP A 11 18.57 6.76 1.30
C ASP A 11 18.65 5.24 1.03
N LYS A 12 17.48 4.58 1.01
CA LYS A 12 17.34 3.20 0.53
C LYS A 12 16.30 3.15 -0.57
N PRO A 13 16.41 2.34 -1.63
CA PRO A 13 15.29 2.13 -2.54
C PRO A 13 14.14 1.52 -1.73
N THR A 14 12.99 2.20 -1.68
CA THR A 14 11.73 1.58 -1.26
C THR A 14 10.95 1.17 -2.52
N ASN A 15 10.16 0.11 -2.40
CA ASN A 15 9.34 -0.41 -3.47
C ASN A 15 8.07 0.44 -3.69
N VAL A 16 7.54 1.02 -2.62
CA VAL A 16 6.37 1.89 -2.65
C VAL A 16 6.47 3.05 -1.65
N LEU A 17 5.79 4.14 -1.99
CA LEU A 17 5.59 5.34 -1.18
C LEU A 17 4.12 5.73 -1.24
N SER A 18 3.52 5.98 -0.08
CA SER A 18 2.15 6.48 0.05
C SER A 18 2.18 7.92 0.58
N PHE A 19 1.39 8.79 -0.04
CA PHE A 19 1.24 10.20 0.32
C PHE A 19 -0.23 10.45 0.67
N PRO A 20 -0.65 10.21 1.93
CA PRO A 20 -2.03 10.40 2.35
C PRO A 20 -2.45 11.85 2.18
N ASN A 21 -3.71 12.06 1.77
CA ASN A 21 -4.31 13.37 1.79
C ASN A 21 -4.62 13.75 3.26
N GLU A 22 -3.92 14.76 3.79
CA GLU A 22 -4.07 15.22 5.18
C GLU A 22 -5.33 16.07 5.43
N SER A 23 -6.19 16.27 4.44
CA SER A 23 -7.44 17.00 4.64
C SER A 23 -8.39 16.22 5.56
N ASP A 24 -8.98 16.89 6.56
CA ASP A 24 -9.99 16.36 7.51
C ASP A 24 -11.30 15.84 6.85
N GLU A 25 -11.34 15.68 5.53
CA GLU A 25 -12.52 15.23 4.76
C GLU A 25 -12.81 13.71 4.89
N PHE A 26 -12.03 12.97 5.69
CA PHE A 26 -12.29 11.55 5.96
C PHE A 26 -13.62 11.33 6.70
N ASP A 27 -14.04 12.25 7.57
CA ASP A 27 -15.31 12.14 8.29
C ASP A 27 -16.53 12.24 7.35
N ASP A 28 -16.38 12.87 6.18
CA ASP A 28 -17.42 13.04 5.16
C ASP A 28 -17.44 11.89 4.12
N LEU A 29 -16.59 10.86 4.24
CA LEU A 29 -16.47 9.70 3.32
C LEU A 29 -17.81 9.02 2.98
N PHE A 30 -18.75 9.05 3.92
CA PHE A 30 -20.04 8.38 3.83
C PHE A 30 -21.22 9.37 3.83
N GLU A 31 -20.96 10.67 3.94
CA GLU A 31 -21.98 11.71 3.90
C GLU A 31 -22.06 12.32 2.49
N ASN A 32 -23.03 11.82 1.73
CA ASN A 32 -23.61 12.35 0.49
C ASN A 32 -23.05 11.81 -0.83
N ASP A 33 -23.93 11.83 -1.85
CA ASP A 33 -23.78 11.60 -3.30
C ASP A 33 -22.63 12.39 -4.01
N LYS A 34 -21.60 12.81 -3.27
CA LYS A 34 -20.44 13.51 -3.80
C LYS A 34 -19.40 12.52 -4.33
N ALA A 35 -18.56 13.03 -5.23
CA ALA A 35 -17.45 12.29 -5.81
C ALA A 35 -16.61 11.62 -4.73
N LEU A 36 -16.12 10.39 -5.00
CA LEU A 36 -15.21 9.66 -4.12
C LEU A 36 -14.09 10.61 -3.64
N PRO A 37 -13.84 10.70 -2.32
CA PRO A 37 -12.81 11.60 -1.82
C PRO A 37 -11.44 11.16 -2.29
N TYR A 38 -10.58 12.15 -2.46
CA TYR A 38 -9.20 11.93 -2.85
C TYR A 38 -8.40 11.42 -1.64
N LEU A 39 -7.99 10.16 -1.68
CA LEU A 39 -7.27 9.49 -0.59
C LEU A 39 -5.79 9.91 -0.51
N GLY A 40 -5.21 10.35 -1.63
CA GLY A 40 -3.79 10.66 -1.74
C GLY A 40 -3.13 10.03 -2.97
N ASP A 41 -1.80 10.06 -2.99
CA ASP A 41 -0.97 9.53 -4.08
C ASP A 41 -0.18 8.29 -3.67
N ILE A 42 0.08 7.41 -4.65
CA ILE A 42 0.95 6.23 -4.48
C ILE A 42 2.01 6.28 -5.58
N ALA A 43 3.28 6.22 -5.20
CA ALA A 43 4.40 6.10 -6.12
C ALA A 43 5.07 4.73 -5.97
N MET A 44 5.09 3.96 -7.06
CA MET A 44 5.66 2.61 -7.10
C MET A 44 6.89 2.53 -8.01
N ALA A 45 7.96 1.91 -7.52
CA ALA A 45 9.21 1.75 -8.26
C ALA A 45 9.24 0.41 -9.02
N TYR A 46 8.80 0.41 -10.28
CA TYR A 46 8.66 -0.81 -11.09
C TYR A 46 9.90 -1.72 -11.12
N GLU A 47 11.10 -1.18 -11.32
CA GLU A 47 12.33 -1.98 -11.36
C GLU A 47 12.64 -2.65 -10.01
N THR A 48 12.35 -1.96 -8.90
CA THR A 48 12.49 -2.51 -7.55
C THR A 48 11.48 -3.64 -7.33
N LEU A 49 10.21 -3.40 -7.68
CA LEU A 49 9.14 -4.40 -7.59
C LEU A 49 9.44 -5.65 -8.39
N LYS A 50 9.96 -5.49 -9.62
CA LYS A 50 10.35 -6.59 -10.48
C LYS A 50 11.48 -7.41 -9.86
N SER A 51 12.54 -6.74 -9.39
CA SER A 51 13.67 -7.39 -8.73
C SER A 51 13.24 -8.16 -7.47
N GLU A 52 12.39 -7.58 -6.64
CA GLU A 52 11.84 -8.24 -5.45
C GLU A 52 10.99 -9.46 -5.80
N ALA A 53 10.11 -9.33 -6.80
CA ALA A 53 9.28 -10.44 -7.27
C ALA A 53 10.14 -11.61 -7.78
N GLU A 54 11.21 -11.32 -8.51
CA GLU A 54 12.18 -12.33 -8.97
C GLU A 54 12.90 -13.01 -7.79
N VAL A 55 13.39 -12.25 -6.81
CA VAL A 55 14.07 -12.78 -5.61
C VAL A 55 13.13 -13.63 -4.75
N GLN A 56 11.88 -13.21 -4.60
CA GLN A 56 10.86 -13.92 -3.82
C GLN A 56 10.17 -15.04 -4.61
N ASN A 57 10.53 -15.23 -5.89
CA ASN A 57 9.90 -16.18 -6.79
C ASN A 57 8.36 -16.01 -6.87
N LYS A 58 7.90 -14.75 -6.85
CA LYS A 58 6.49 -14.35 -6.95
C LYS A 58 6.21 -13.84 -8.37
N PRO A 59 5.00 -14.08 -8.92
CA PRO A 59 4.58 -13.36 -10.12
C PRO A 59 4.59 -11.86 -9.87
N ILE A 60 5.22 -11.07 -10.76
CA ILE A 60 5.31 -9.61 -10.60
C ILE A 60 3.94 -8.96 -10.39
N LYS A 61 2.90 -9.48 -11.08
CA LYS A 61 1.52 -9.02 -10.92
C LYS A 61 1.02 -9.19 -9.48
N HIS A 62 1.35 -10.31 -8.83
CA HIS A 62 0.90 -10.58 -7.47
C HIS A 62 1.62 -9.67 -6.47
N HIS A 63 2.93 -9.51 -6.64
CA HIS A 63 3.74 -8.60 -5.82
C HIS A 63 3.27 -7.14 -5.95
N PHE A 64 2.99 -6.70 -7.17
CA PHE A 64 2.44 -5.37 -7.45
C PHE A 64 1.09 -5.16 -6.78
N ILE A 65 0.16 -6.12 -6.92
CA ILE A 65 -1.19 -5.98 -6.35
C ILE A 65 -1.15 -6.00 -4.82
N HIS A 66 -0.30 -6.84 -4.22
CA HIS A 66 -0.05 -6.83 -2.78
C HIS A 66 0.37 -5.44 -2.30
N LEU A 67 1.41 -4.87 -2.89
CA LEU A 67 1.91 -3.55 -2.47
C LEU A 67 0.95 -2.41 -2.80
N LEU A 68 0.13 -2.54 -3.84
CA LEU A 68 -0.94 -1.57 -4.11
C LEU A 68 -2.02 -1.60 -3.02
N ILE A 69 -2.48 -2.78 -2.61
CA ILE A 69 -3.47 -2.92 -1.52
C ILE A 69 -2.89 -2.38 -0.21
N HIS A 70 -1.66 -2.79 0.14
CA HIS A 70 -0.93 -2.30 1.29
C HIS A 70 -0.85 -0.76 1.31
N SER A 71 -0.54 -0.16 0.17
CA SER A 71 -0.44 1.30 0.03
C SER A 71 -1.79 1.99 0.20
N ILE A 72 -2.87 1.42 -0.33
CA ILE A 72 -4.23 1.93 -0.17
C ILE A 72 -4.66 1.86 1.31
N LEU A 73 -4.33 0.78 2.02
CA LEU A 73 -4.62 0.65 3.45
C LEU A 73 -3.91 1.75 4.25
N HIS A 74 -2.66 2.08 3.91
CA HIS A 74 -1.99 3.25 4.49
C HIS A 74 -2.69 4.57 4.17
N LEU A 75 -3.17 4.77 2.95
CA LEU A 75 -3.96 5.98 2.63
C LEU A 75 -5.28 6.04 3.42
N LEU A 76 -5.84 4.89 3.81
CA LEU A 76 -7.04 4.79 4.65
C LEU A 76 -6.75 4.89 6.16
N GLY A 77 -5.49 5.08 6.56
CA GLY A 77 -5.09 5.25 7.95
C GLY A 77 -4.74 3.98 8.71
N TYR A 78 -4.69 2.82 8.04
CA TYR A 78 -4.11 1.61 8.65
C TYR A 78 -2.59 1.73 8.72
N ASP A 79 -2.00 1.21 9.78
CA ASP A 79 -0.55 1.19 9.98
C ASP A 79 -0.13 -0.18 10.53
N HIS A 80 1.15 -0.49 10.47
CA HIS A 80 1.72 -1.77 10.91
C HIS A 80 2.90 -1.54 11.88
N ILE A 81 2.95 -0.39 12.56
CA ILE A 81 4.01 -0.07 13.51
C ILE A 81 3.85 -0.90 14.80
N LYS A 82 2.62 -1.10 15.26
CA LYS A 82 2.32 -1.96 16.40
C LYS A 82 1.87 -3.33 15.94
N GLU A 83 2.10 -4.34 16.79
CA GLU A 83 1.82 -5.74 16.48
C GLU A 83 0.32 -6.01 16.25
N ASP A 84 -0.56 -5.37 17.04
CA ASP A 84 -2.01 -5.47 16.90
C ASP A 84 -2.53 -4.80 15.63
N GLU A 85 -2.00 -3.62 15.30
CA GLU A 85 -2.33 -2.90 14.06
C GLU A 85 -1.82 -3.64 12.82
N ALA A 86 -0.62 -4.26 12.93
CA ALA A 86 -0.06 -5.09 11.88
C ALA A 86 -0.92 -6.33 11.61
N GLU A 87 -1.35 -7.06 12.65
CA GLU A 87 -2.22 -8.24 12.49
C GLU A 87 -3.54 -7.87 11.78
N GLU A 88 -4.16 -6.76 12.16
CA GLU A 88 -5.38 -6.27 11.51
C GLU A 88 -5.14 -5.92 10.03
N MET A 89 -4.06 -5.20 9.72
CA MET A 89 -3.71 -4.80 8.36
C MET A 89 -3.38 -6.01 7.49
N GLU A 90 -2.57 -6.95 8.00
CA GLU A 90 -2.20 -8.18 7.29
C GLU A 90 -3.43 -9.05 6.97
N ASP A 91 -4.37 -9.18 7.90
CA ASP A 91 -5.62 -9.91 7.69
C ASP A 91 -6.46 -9.28 6.57
N LEU A 92 -6.54 -7.94 6.51
CA LEU A 92 -7.22 -7.23 5.44
C LEU A 92 -6.55 -7.47 4.09
N GLU A 93 -5.22 -7.42 4.03
CA GLU A 93 -4.45 -7.69 2.81
C GLU A 93 -4.69 -9.12 2.30
N ILE A 94 -4.64 -10.11 3.20
CA ILE A 94 -4.88 -11.52 2.87
C ILE A 94 -6.30 -11.70 2.32
N ASN A 95 -7.30 -11.12 2.97
CA ASN A 95 -8.69 -11.24 2.56
C ASN A 95 -8.93 -10.60 1.18
N MET A 96 -8.39 -9.40 0.92
CA MET A 96 -8.53 -8.71 -0.37
C MET A 96 -7.82 -9.45 -1.51
N LEU A 97 -6.62 -9.98 -1.27
CA LEU A 97 -5.88 -10.77 -2.25
C LEU A 97 -6.60 -12.07 -2.60
N ALA A 98 -7.18 -12.75 -1.60
CA ALA A 98 -7.94 -13.97 -1.80
C ALA A 98 -9.19 -13.75 -2.69
N MET A 99 -9.85 -12.58 -2.59
CA MET A 99 -11.01 -12.24 -3.44
C MET A 99 -10.68 -12.20 -4.94
N ILE A 100 -9.40 -12.04 -5.30
CA ILE A 100 -8.92 -11.97 -6.68
C ILE A 100 -7.95 -13.11 -7.04
N ASP A 101 -8.04 -14.22 -6.29
CA ASP A 101 -7.27 -15.46 -6.51
C ASP A 101 -5.74 -15.27 -6.42
N ILE A 102 -5.30 -14.35 -5.55
CA ILE A 102 -3.89 -14.16 -5.21
C ILE A 102 -3.64 -14.79 -3.85
N LYS A 103 -2.57 -15.60 -3.77
CA LYS A 103 -2.17 -16.30 -2.54
C LYS A 103 -1.73 -15.30 -1.46
N ASN A 104 -1.88 -15.72 -0.21
CA ASN A 104 -1.35 -15.02 0.96
C ASN A 104 0.14 -14.68 0.74
N PRO A 105 0.53 -13.40 0.82
CA PRO A 105 1.89 -12.94 0.52
C PRO A 105 2.90 -13.21 1.64
N TYR A 106 2.43 -13.60 2.84
CA TYR A 106 3.20 -13.89 4.05
C TYR A 106 3.55 -15.37 4.25
N LEU A 107 3.14 -16.25 3.30
CA LEU A 107 3.42 -17.70 3.32
C LEU A 107 4.57 -18.10 2.40
#